data_AF-A0A536Y2B3-F1
#
_entry.id   AF-A0A536Y2B3-F1
#
_cell.length_a   1.000
_cell.length_b   1.000
_cell.length_c   1.000
_cell.angle_alpha   90.00
_cell.angle_beta   90.00
_cell.angle_gamma   90.00
#
_symmetry.space_group_name_H-M   'P 1'
#
loop_
_entity.id
_entity.type
_entity.pdbx_description
1 polymer ?
#
loop_
_entity_poly.entity_id
_entity_poly.type
_entity_poly.pdbx_seq_one_letter_code
_entity_poly.pdbx_strand_id
1 'polypeptide(L)'
;MNFTGRAGQASCACAGGPANARMIPTADPKLRFMAIEFTLSPSLLRGAWHTERAKIRADLIMQKAARIVQARSPDDPFEDHCWKDVIPDDVIELYSNYRREVGVGPSPALVAIDLYELVYQGGAKPVPQVMKVYPNSCGEHAWAAIAPTKRLFAAARAAGLPVFYSTGDTRPQSQPKNVRATRRQGVRIDRELYAIRPEFKPRPEDVVITKVRASAFFGTPLAAHLTQLGVQSVIVCGESTSGCVRASAVDAYSLGFHVTLVEECCFDRSPLSHKVNLFDMHHKYADVLHVDEVVRHLEGLRAQA
;
A
#
# COMPACT_ATOMS: atom_id res chain seq x y z
N MET A 1 5.03 24.98 -51.06
CA MET A 1 4.85 26.22 -50.29
C MET A 1 6.00 26.34 -49.31
N ASN A 2 6.86 27.33 -49.53
CA ASN A 2 8.00 27.66 -48.68
C ASN A 2 7.51 28.26 -47.36
N PHE A 3 7.92 27.70 -46.23
CA PHE A 3 7.93 28.41 -44.95
C PHE A 3 9.37 28.55 -44.48
N THR A 4 9.92 29.72 -44.78
CA THR A 4 11.16 30.27 -44.21
C THR A 4 10.83 30.97 -42.89
N GLY A 5 11.58 30.70 -41.81
CA GLY A 5 11.39 31.40 -40.54
C GLY A 5 12.43 31.11 -39.45
N ARG A 6 13.69 31.47 -39.76
CA ARG A 6 14.80 31.91 -38.89
C ARG A 6 14.86 31.51 -37.41
N ALA A 7 15.95 30.80 -37.10
CA ALA A 7 16.65 30.77 -35.82
C ALA A 7 17.18 32.16 -35.42
N GLY A 8 17.05 32.49 -34.13
CA GLY A 8 17.72 33.61 -33.48
C GLY A 8 18.64 33.12 -32.38
N GLN A 9 19.95 33.12 -32.66
CA GLN A 9 21.01 33.10 -31.66
C GLN A 9 21.11 34.48 -31.01
N ALA A 10 21.26 34.55 -29.68
CA ALA A 10 21.81 35.72 -29.01
C ALA A 10 22.74 35.25 -27.87
N SER A 11 23.93 35.82 -27.88
CA SER A 11 25.13 35.43 -27.17
C SER A 11 25.16 35.88 -25.70
N CYS A 12 25.99 35.16 -24.96
CA CYS A 12 26.54 35.45 -23.64
C CYS A 12 27.18 36.86 -23.54
N ALA A 13 26.97 37.54 -22.41
CA ALA A 13 27.88 38.54 -21.86
C ALA A 13 27.73 38.64 -20.33
N CYS A 14 28.80 38.32 -19.61
CA CYS A 14 28.97 38.51 -18.19
C CYS A 14 29.32 39.97 -17.87
N ALA A 15 28.75 40.55 -16.81
CA ALA A 15 29.36 41.65 -16.05
C ALA A 15 28.73 41.76 -14.65
N GLY A 16 29.56 41.76 -13.62
CA GLY A 16 29.18 41.87 -12.21
C GLY A 16 29.09 43.32 -11.71
N GLY A 17 28.43 43.50 -10.56
CA GLY A 17 28.37 44.75 -9.78
C GLY A 17 27.54 44.56 -8.50
N PRO A 18 27.84 45.27 -7.39
CA PRO A 18 27.83 44.68 -6.05
C PRO A 18 26.52 44.80 -5.26
N ALA A 19 26.40 43.91 -4.26
CA ALA A 19 25.31 43.81 -3.30
C ALA A 19 25.32 44.95 -2.27
N ASN A 20 24.20 45.67 -2.15
CA ASN A 20 23.95 46.60 -1.04
C ASN A 20 23.27 45.86 0.12
N ALA A 21 24.04 45.58 1.18
CA ALA A 21 23.51 45.11 2.45
C ALA A 21 22.98 46.30 3.27
N ARG A 22 21.67 46.31 3.58
CA ARG A 22 21.07 47.23 4.54
C ARG A 22 21.26 46.72 5.96
N MET A 23 21.78 47.57 6.84
CA MET A 23 21.84 47.32 8.28
C MET A 23 20.47 47.51 8.93
N ILE A 24 20.07 46.56 9.77
CA ILE A 24 18.98 46.69 10.75
C ILE A 24 19.65 46.81 12.13
N PRO A 25 19.44 47.90 12.89
CA PRO A 25 20.00 48.02 14.22
C PRO A 25 19.14 47.26 15.24
N THR A 26 19.75 46.43 16.08
CA THR A 26 19.12 45.97 17.33
C THR A 26 20.01 46.36 18.50
N ALA A 27 19.38 46.98 19.49
CA ALA A 27 19.97 47.49 20.71
C ALA A 27 19.81 46.44 21.82
N ASP A 28 20.91 46.02 22.43
CA ASP A 28 20.93 45.46 23.80
C ASP A 28 22.30 45.72 24.46
N PRO A 29 22.37 46.49 25.57
CA PRO A 29 23.63 46.88 26.19
C PRO A 29 24.19 45.89 27.24
N LYS A 30 23.80 44.61 27.28
CA LYS A 30 24.17 43.68 28.37
C LYS A 30 25.22 42.58 28.11
N LEU A 31 26.03 42.64 27.05
CA LEU A 31 27.13 41.69 26.83
C LEU A 31 28.50 42.37 26.85
N ARG A 32 29.04 42.61 28.05
CA ARG A 32 30.47 42.84 28.24
C ARG A 32 31.19 41.49 28.24
N PHE A 33 31.74 41.08 27.09
CA PHE A 33 32.75 40.02 27.07
C PHE A 33 34.12 40.63 27.37
N MET A 34 34.64 40.28 28.54
CA MET A 34 36.02 40.51 28.92
C MET A 34 36.88 39.51 28.14
N ALA A 35 37.54 39.97 27.08
CA ALA A 35 38.45 39.13 26.30
C ALA A 35 39.72 38.87 27.10
N ILE A 36 39.83 37.68 27.70
CA ILE A 36 41.11 37.12 28.11
C ILE A 36 41.74 36.58 26.82
N GLU A 37 42.79 37.25 26.33
CA GLU A 37 43.56 36.78 25.18
C GLU A 37 44.33 35.50 25.55
N PHE A 38 43.69 34.35 25.33
CA PHE A 38 44.43 33.11 25.11
C PHE A 38 44.88 33.09 23.64
N THR A 39 46.17 33.29 23.41
CA THR A 39 46.84 33.07 22.13
C THR A 39 46.89 31.58 21.79
N LEU A 40 45.74 31.00 21.47
CA LEU A 40 45.66 29.73 20.78
C LEU A 40 45.64 30.00 19.27
N SER A 41 46.53 29.33 18.55
CA SER A 41 46.58 29.37 17.08
C SER A 41 45.17 29.24 16.47
N PRO A 42 44.81 30.02 15.43
CA PRO A 42 43.56 29.87 14.69
C PRO A 42 43.28 28.45 14.17
N SER A 43 44.32 27.60 14.04
CA SER A 43 44.15 26.17 13.70
C SER A 43 43.59 25.34 14.87
N LEU A 44 43.99 25.63 16.12
CA LEU A 44 43.53 24.93 17.31
C LEU A 44 42.08 25.29 17.65
N LEU A 45 41.70 26.57 17.49
CA LEU A 45 40.32 27.02 17.70
C LEU A 45 39.36 26.43 16.67
N ARG A 46 39.75 26.35 15.38
CA ARG A 46 38.94 25.66 14.36
C ARG A 46 38.81 24.16 14.64
N GLY A 47 39.90 23.50 15.06
CA GLY A 47 39.86 22.09 15.47
C GLY A 47 38.90 21.83 16.62
N ALA A 48 38.98 22.62 17.70
CA ALA A 48 38.10 22.50 18.85
C ALA A 48 36.61 22.74 18.49
N TRP A 49 36.32 23.75 17.68
CA TRP A 49 34.95 24.05 17.21
C TRP A 49 34.35 22.96 16.30
N HIS A 50 35.14 22.36 15.42
CA HIS A 50 34.69 21.23 14.60
C HIS A 50 34.42 19.98 15.44
N THR A 51 35.22 19.76 16.48
CA THR A 51 35.08 18.62 17.39
C THR A 51 33.84 18.75 18.28
N GLU A 52 33.56 19.96 18.79
CA GLU A 52 32.38 20.25 19.61
C GLU A 52 31.07 20.11 18.82
N ARG A 53 31.03 20.62 17.57
CA ARG A 53 29.88 20.43 16.67
C ARG A 53 29.67 18.96 16.27
N ALA A 54 30.74 18.20 16.08
CA ALA A 54 30.65 16.78 15.79
C ALA A 54 30.09 15.99 16.98
N LYS A 55 30.51 16.33 18.21
CA LYS A 55 29.99 15.76 19.45
C LYS A 55 28.52 16.10 19.67
N ILE A 56 28.12 17.37 19.55
CA ILE A 56 26.71 17.79 19.67
C ILE A 56 25.84 17.08 18.61
N ARG A 57 26.34 16.92 17.38
CA ARG A 57 25.62 16.20 16.33
C ARG A 57 25.53 14.71 16.63
N ALA A 58 26.59 14.09 17.14
CA ALA A 58 26.59 12.70 17.57
C ALA A 58 25.64 12.48 18.75
N ASP A 59 25.67 13.35 19.76
CA ASP A 59 24.78 13.29 20.92
C ASP A 59 23.32 13.51 20.53
N LEU A 60 23.03 14.40 19.58
CA LEU A 60 21.69 14.57 19.04
C LEU A 60 21.23 13.33 18.24
N ILE A 61 22.13 12.72 17.46
CA ILE A 61 21.87 11.46 16.76
C ILE A 61 21.61 10.33 17.77
N MET A 62 22.41 10.25 18.84
CA MET A 62 22.27 9.24 19.89
C MET A 62 21.03 9.47 20.75
N GLN A 63 20.65 10.71 21.06
CA GLN A 63 19.40 11.05 21.75
C GLN A 63 18.18 10.76 20.88
N LYS A 64 18.28 10.97 19.55
CA LYS A 64 17.25 10.56 18.60
C LYS A 64 17.16 9.03 18.54
N ALA A 65 18.29 8.32 18.49
CA ALA A 65 18.38 6.85 18.55
C ALA A 65 17.88 6.27 19.89
N ALA A 66 18.04 6.98 21.00
CA ALA A 66 17.54 6.57 22.31
C ALA A 66 16.02 6.78 22.44
N ARG A 67 15.44 7.74 21.70
CA ARG A 67 13.97 7.89 21.57
C ARG A 67 13.34 6.88 20.61
N ILE A 68 14.13 6.35 19.68
CA ILE A 68 13.74 5.32 18.70
C ILE A 68 13.43 3.97 19.37
N VAL A 69 13.88 3.73 20.62
CA VAL A 69 13.52 2.51 21.37
C VAL A 69 12.32 2.77 22.28
N GLN A 70 11.20 3.22 21.71
CA GLN A 70 9.91 3.12 22.41
C GLN A 70 9.26 1.81 22.02
N ALA A 71 9.08 0.93 23.01
CA ALA A 71 8.32 -0.30 22.83
C ALA A 71 6.92 0.01 22.28
N ARG A 72 6.42 -0.87 21.42
CA ARG A 72 5.07 -0.78 20.84
C ARG A 72 4.04 -0.55 21.94
N SER A 73 3.19 0.47 21.77
CA SER A 73 2.00 0.60 22.63
C SER A 73 1.07 -0.58 22.32
N PRO A 74 0.64 -1.37 23.32
CA PRO A 74 -0.28 -2.50 23.10
C PRO A 74 -1.58 -2.09 22.40
N ASP A 75 -1.99 -0.82 22.58
CA ASP A 75 -3.23 -0.25 22.08
C ASP A 75 -3.02 0.69 20.87
N ASP A 76 -1.93 0.50 20.11
CA ASP A 76 -1.69 1.30 18.91
C ASP A 76 -2.58 0.86 17.74
N PRO A 77 -3.60 1.66 17.36
CA PRO A 77 -4.56 1.25 16.33
C PRO A 77 -3.94 1.14 14.94
N PHE A 78 -2.79 1.78 14.68
CA PHE A 78 -2.10 1.68 13.40
C PHE A 78 -1.42 0.31 13.20
N GLU A 79 -1.00 -0.32 14.30
CA GLU A 79 -0.29 -1.60 14.25
C GLU A 79 -1.13 -2.78 14.76
N ASP A 80 -2.35 -2.54 15.26
CA ASP A 80 -3.25 -3.57 15.80
C ASP A 80 -3.87 -4.42 14.70
N HIS A 81 -3.04 -5.27 14.10
CA HIS A 81 -3.39 -6.11 12.97
C HIS A 81 -2.77 -7.50 13.10
N CYS A 82 -3.15 -8.43 12.22
CA CYS A 82 -2.68 -9.82 12.26
C CYS A 82 -1.17 -10.04 12.24
N TRP A 83 -0.36 -9.04 11.86
CA TRP A 83 1.11 -9.14 11.82
C TRP A 83 1.79 -8.90 13.17
N LYS A 84 1.04 -8.49 14.21
CA LYS A 84 1.59 -8.15 15.53
C LYS A 84 2.34 -9.27 16.24
N ASP A 85 2.05 -10.52 15.90
CA ASP A 85 2.69 -11.70 16.47
C ASP A 85 3.87 -12.23 15.62
N VAL A 86 4.16 -11.60 14.48
CA VAL A 86 5.20 -12.04 13.53
C VAL A 86 6.26 -10.96 13.30
N ILE A 87 5.88 -9.69 13.28
CA ILE A 87 6.81 -8.59 13.03
C ILE A 87 7.36 -8.07 14.36
N PRO A 88 8.67 -8.16 14.61
CA PRO A 88 9.26 -7.71 15.86
C PRO A 88 9.29 -6.18 15.95
N ASP A 89 9.31 -5.66 17.18
CA ASP A 89 9.22 -4.21 17.45
C ASP A 89 10.34 -3.39 16.80
N ASP A 90 11.55 -3.95 16.71
CA ASP A 90 12.67 -3.27 16.05
C ASP A 90 12.42 -3.07 14.55
N VAL A 91 11.71 -4.00 13.90
CA VAL A 91 11.26 -3.86 12.53
C VAL A 91 10.11 -2.86 12.42
N ILE A 92 9.12 -2.90 13.32
CA ILE A 92 8.03 -1.89 13.35
C ILE A 92 8.61 -0.47 13.41
N GLU A 93 9.63 -0.25 14.25
CA GLU A 93 10.27 1.05 14.40
C GLU A 93 10.95 1.55 13.12
N LEU A 94 11.52 0.66 12.29
CA LEU A 94 12.08 1.03 10.97
C LEU A 94 11.01 1.65 10.07
N TYR A 95 9.75 1.30 10.29
CA TYR A 95 8.60 1.75 9.53
C TYR A 95 7.86 2.94 10.16
N SER A 96 8.35 3.51 11.26
CA SER A 96 7.74 4.65 11.97
C SER A 96 7.42 5.86 11.06
N ASN A 97 8.22 6.10 10.01
CA ASN A 97 8.00 7.19 9.05
C ASN A 97 6.80 6.98 8.11
N TYR A 98 6.18 5.80 8.12
CA TYR A 98 4.99 5.49 7.32
C TYR A 98 3.68 5.67 8.08
N ARG A 99 3.75 5.97 9.38
CA ARG A 99 2.59 6.26 10.22
C ARG A 99 1.79 7.44 9.66
N ARG A 100 0.48 7.24 9.54
CA ARG A 100 -0.49 8.20 9.01
C ARG A 100 -1.89 7.88 9.51
N GLU A 101 -2.85 8.76 9.25
CA GLU A 101 -4.26 8.40 9.33
C GLU A 101 -4.60 7.39 8.23
N VAL A 102 -5.33 6.34 8.61
CA VAL A 102 -5.75 5.27 7.70
C VAL A 102 -7.27 5.31 7.53
N GLY A 103 -7.75 4.94 6.35
CA GLY A 103 -9.18 4.99 6.08
C GLY A 103 -9.59 4.43 4.73
N VAL A 104 -10.90 4.47 4.49
CA VAL A 104 -11.49 4.30 3.16
C VAL A 104 -11.38 5.63 2.44
N GLY A 105 -10.78 5.61 1.25
CA GLY A 105 -10.64 6.81 0.42
C GLY A 105 -11.98 7.31 -0.17
N PRO A 106 -11.98 8.48 -0.82
CA PRO A 106 -13.18 9.05 -1.42
C PRO A 106 -13.66 8.23 -2.63
N SER A 107 -14.95 8.34 -2.95
CA SER A 107 -15.61 7.67 -4.10
C SER A 107 -15.16 6.21 -4.32
N PRO A 108 -15.34 5.32 -3.33
CA PRO A 108 -14.82 3.96 -3.39
C PRO A 108 -15.54 3.07 -4.41
N ALA A 109 -14.81 2.08 -4.93
CA ALA A 109 -15.39 0.88 -5.53
C ALA A 109 -14.87 -0.37 -4.81
N LEU A 110 -15.69 -1.43 -4.76
CA LEU A 110 -15.25 -2.72 -4.24
C LEU A 110 -14.62 -3.54 -5.37
N VAL A 111 -13.40 -4.03 -5.16
CA VAL A 111 -12.67 -4.89 -6.09
C VAL A 111 -12.40 -6.24 -5.42
N ALA A 112 -13.13 -7.26 -5.85
CA ALA A 112 -13.05 -8.62 -5.35
C ALA A 112 -12.13 -9.49 -6.21
N ILE A 113 -10.97 -9.85 -5.66
CA ILE A 113 -9.90 -10.54 -6.37
C ILE A 113 -10.08 -12.05 -6.25
N ASP A 114 -10.35 -12.71 -7.38
CA ASP A 114 -10.24 -14.17 -7.54
C ASP A 114 -11.04 -14.99 -6.50
N LEU A 115 -12.24 -14.52 -6.12
CA LEU A 115 -13.20 -15.25 -5.27
C LEU A 115 -13.90 -16.41 -6.01
N TYR A 116 -13.14 -17.17 -6.81
CA TYR A 116 -13.63 -18.29 -7.60
C TYR A 116 -13.60 -19.63 -6.84
N GLU A 117 -14.30 -20.65 -7.32
CA GLU A 117 -14.39 -21.99 -6.70
C GLU A 117 -13.02 -22.64 -6.43
N LEU A 118 -12.04 -22.45 -7.32
CA LEU A 118 -10.73 -23.11 -7.29
C LEU A 118 -10.00 -23.00 -5.94
N VAL A 119 -10.05 -21.84 -5.27
CA VAL A 119 -9.30 -21.61 -4.01
C VAL A 119 -10.03 -22.11 -2.76
N TYR A 120 -11.27 -22.57 -2.90
CA TYR A 120 -12.08 -23.08 -1.79
C TYR A 120 -12.23 -24.61 -1.78
N GLN A 121 -11.73 -25.29 -2.81
CA GLN A 121 -11.83 -26.75 -2.92
C GLN A 121 -11.29 -27.47 -1.67
N GLY A 122 -11.94 -28.58 -1.29
CA GLY A 122 -11.55 -29.37 -0.12
C GLY A 122 -12.16 -28.92 1.21
N GLY A 123 -12.83 -27.76 1.25
CA GLY A 123 -13.59 -27.32 2.41
C GLY A 123 -12.77 -26.58 3.47
N ALA A 124 -13.43 -26.26 4.58
CA ALA A 124 -12.86 -25.61 5.77
C ALA A 124 -11.98 -26.58 6.57
N LYS A 125 -10.90 -27.06 5.94
CA LYS A 125 -9.94 -28.00 6.53
C LYS A 125 -8.53 -27.39 6.52
N PRO A 126 -7.62 -27.85 7.39
CA PRO A 126 -6.25 -27.36 7.43
C PRO A 126 -5.57 -27.42 6.06
N VAL A 127 -4.88 -26.32 5.70
CA VAL A 127 -4.20 -26.16 4.41
C VAL A 127 -3.29 -27.36 4.06
N PRO A 128 -2.44 -27.88 4.97
CA PRO A 128 -1.59 -29.04 4.68
C PRO A 128 -2.36 -30.32 4.33
N GLN A 129 -3.63 -30.43 4.73
CA GLN A 129 -4.47 -31.57 4.40
C GLN A 129 -5.12 -31.40 3.02
N VAL A 130 -5.72 -30.23 2.75
CA VAL A 130 -6.44 -30.00 1.48
C VAL A 130 -5.49 -29.91 0.29
N MET A 131 -4.29 -29.34 0.46
CA MET A 131 -3.34 -29.14 -0.64
C MET A 131 -2.82 -30.44 -1.25
N LYS A 132 -2.94 -31.57 -0.55
CA LYS A 132 -2.57 -32.91 -1.08
C LYS A 132 -3.46 -33.32 -2.26
N VAL A 133 -4.70 -32.84 -2.29
CA VAL A 133 -5.69 -33.15 -3.34
C VAL A 133 -5.99 -31.92 -4.19
N TYR A 134 -6.09 -30.75 -3.55
CA TYR A 134 -6.45 -29.48 -4.16
C TYR A 134 -5.33 -28.45 -3.96
N PRO A 135 -4.25 -28.49 -4.77
CA PRO A 135 -3.05 -27.70 -4.53
C PRO A 135 -3.26 -26.19 -4.63
N ASN A 136 -4.35 -25.71 -5.23
CA ASN A 136 -4.70 -24.30 -5.31
C ASN A 136 -5.56 -23.81 -4.14
N SER A 137 -6.09 -24.72 -3.32
CA SER A 137 -6.93 -24.37 -2.19
C SER A 137 -6.15 -23.59 -1.13
N CYS A 138 -6.83 -22.64 -0.49
CA CYS A 138 -6.36 -21.98 0.74
C CYS A 138 -7.09 -22.51 1.99
N GLY A 139 -7.84 -23.62 1.87
CA GLY A 139 -8.40 -24.39 2.98
C GLY A 139 -9.19 -23.55 3.99
N GLU A 140 -8.98 -23.82 5.27
CA GLU A 140 -9.62 -23.13 6.39
C GLU A 140 -9.52 -21.60 6.31
N HIS A 141 -8.43 -21.04 5.76
CA HIS A 141 -8.26 -19.59 5.63
C HIS A 141 -9.22 -18.98 4.61
N ALA A 142 -9.40 -19.62 3.44
CA ALA A 142 -10.40 -19.17 2.47
C ALA A 142 -11.81 -19.23 3.07
N TRP A 143 -12.12 -20.32 3.76
CA TRP A 143 -13.44 -20.52 4.36
C TRP A 143 -13.74 -19.56 5.51
N ALA A 144 -12.75 -19.23 6.33
CA ALA A 144 -12.88 -18.23 7.38
C ALA A 144 -13.20 -16.84 6.83
N ALA A 145 -12.68 -16.50 5.65
CA ALA A 145 -12.92 -15.21 5.00
C ALA A 145 -14.35 -15.05 4.43
N ILE A 146 -15.17 -16.11 4.34
CA ILE A 146 -16.49 -16.03 3.71
C ILE A 146 -17.44 -15.11 4.47
N ALA A 147 -17.60 -15.36 5.77
CA ALA A 147 -18.51 -14.58 6.60
C ALA A 147 -18.18 -13.08 6.61
N PRO A 148 -16.93 -12.64 6.87
CA PRO A 148 -16.57 -11.23 6.81
C PRO A 148 -16.71 -10.65 5.39
N THR A 149 -16.33 -11.40 4.35
CA THR A 149 -16.49 -10.93 2.96
C THR A 149 -17.96 -10.71 2.61
N LYS A 150 -18.89 -11.58 3.07
CA LYS A 150 -20.33 -11.34 2.89
C LYS A 150 -20.81 -10.06 3.56
N ARG A 151 -20.28 -9.72 4.74
CA ARG A 151 -20.61 -8.46 5.44
C ARG A 151 -20.10 -7.25 4.65
N LEU A 152 -18.87 -7.32 4.14
CA LEU A 152 -18.30 -6.28 3.27
C LEU A 152 -19.14 -6.06 2.02
N PHE A 153 -19.52 -7.14 1.33
CA PHE A 153 -20.38 -7.05 0.15
C PHE A 153 -21.74 -6.42 0.49
N ALA A 154 -22.38 -6.86 1.59
CA ALA A 154 -23.67 -6.30 2.00
C ALA A 154 -23.57 -4.78 2.26
N ALA A 155 -22.53 -4.33 2.97
CA ALA A 155 -22.30 -2.91 3.25
C ALA A 155 -22.00 -2.10 1.98
N ALA A 156 -21.11 -2.60 1.11
CA ALA A 156 -20.78 -1.95 -0.17
C ALA A 156 -22.03 -1.77 -1.06
N ARG A 157 -22.90 -2.77 -1.12
CA ARG A 157 -24.17 -2.68 -1.84
C ARG A 157 -25.14 -1.69 -1.23
N ALA A 158 -25.27 -1.70 0.10
CA ALA A 158 -26.16 -0.78 0.80
C ALA A 158 -25.72 0.67 0.62
N ALA A 159 -24.42 0.92 0.46
CA ALA A 159 -23.84 2.23 0.15
C ALA A 159 -23.77 2.55 -1.35
N GLY A 160 -24.29 1.67 -2.24
CA GLY A 160 -24.36 1.93 -3.67
C GLY A 160 -23.02 1.88 -4.41
N LEU A 161 -21.99 1.25 -3.84
CA LEU A 161 -20.67 1.18 -4.48
C LEU A 161 -20.71 0.32 -5.76
N PRO A 162 -20.00 0.73 -6.83
CA PRO A 162 -19.67 -0.15 -7.93
C PRO A 162 -18.87 -1.36 -7.45
N VAL A 163 -19.16 -2.54 -7.98
CA VAL A 163 -18.46 -3.78 -7.61
C VAL A 163 -17.86 -4.46 -8.84
N PHE A 164 -16.57 -4.72 -8.73
CA PHE A 164 -15.74 -5.37 -9.73
C PHE A 164 -15.22 -6.69 -9.19
N TYR A 165 -15.19 -7.72 -10.03
CA TYR A 165 -14.59 -9.01 -9.72
C TYR A 165 -13.42 -9.25 -10.67
N SER A 166 -12.39 -9.95 -10.22
CA SER A 166 -11.44 -10.60 -11.12
C SER A 166 -11.64 -12.12 -11.14
N THR A 167 -11.39 -12.72 -12.29
CA THR A 167 -11.26 -14.18 -12.44
C THR A 167 -10.26 -14.53 -13.54
N GLY A 168 -9.84 -15.79 -13.62
CA GLY A 168 -8.93 -16.29 -14.64
C GLY A 168 -9.57 -16.36 -16.02
N ASP A 169 -8.87 -15.87 -17.04
CA ASP A 169 -9.29 -16.07 -18.43
C ASP A 169 -9.14 -17.54 -18.84
N THR A 170 -10.27 -18.16 -19.19
CA THR A 170 -10.35 -19.58 -19.53
C THR A 170 -10.17 -19.85 -21.02
N ARG A 171 -10.10 -18.81 -21.87
CA ARG A 171 -9.93 -18.95 -23.32
C ARG A 171 -8.52 -19.46 -23.64
N PRO A 172 -8.37 -20.56 -24.40
CA PRO A 172 -7.06 -21.15 -24.66
C PRO A 172 -6.14 -20.21 -25.46
N GLN A 173 -6.70 -19.33 -26.30
CA GLN A 173 -5.96 -18.33 -27.08
C GLN A 173 -5.36 -17.23 -26.18
N SER A 174 -5.99 -16.93 -25.05
CA SER A 174 -5.53 -15.92 -24.10
C SER A 174 -4.44 -16.43 -23.16
N GLN A 175 -4.13 -17.74 -23.16
CA GLN A 175 -3.15 -18.32 -22.25
C GLN A 175 -1.77 -18.46 -22.92
N PRO A 176 -0.83 -17.55 -22.66
CA PRO A 176 0.52 -17.63 -23.21
C PRO A 176 1.25 -18.90 -22.74
N LYS A 177 1.97 -19.55 -23.67
CA LYS A 177 2.68 -20.81 -23.42
C LYS A 177 3.91 -20.65 -22.51
N ASN A 178 4.55 -19.48 -22.52
CA ASN A 178 5.87 -19.26 -21.91
C ASN A 178 5.82 -18.58 -20.52
N VAL A 179 4.80 -17.75 -20.26
CA VAL A 179 4.72 -16.93 -19.03
C VAL A 179 3.31 -16.99 -18.45
N ARG A 180 3.17 -17.58 -17.26
CA ARG A 180 1.92 -17.67 -16.51
C ARG A 180 1.82 -16.56 -15.46
N ALA A 181 0.63 -16.38 -14.86
CA ALA A 181 0.44 -15.45 -13.74
C ALA A 181 1.34 -15.75 -12.54
N THR A 182 1.58 -17.04 -12.27
CA THR A 182 2.54 -17.51 -11.26
C THR A 182 3.39 -18.64 -11.86
N ARG A 183 4.54 -18.93 -11.24
CA ARG A 183 5.43 -20.04 -11.64
C ARG A 183 4.92 -21.41 -11.17
N ARG A 184 3.66 -21.52 -10.74
CA ARG A 184 3.06 -22.79 -10.29
C ARG A 184 3.08 -23.81 -11.43
N GLN A 185 3.68 -24.96 -11.16
CA GLN A 185 3.78 -26.07 -12.11
C GLN A 185 2.58 -27.02 -11.99
N GLY A 186 2.27 -27.73 -13.07
CA GLY A 186 1.72 -29.09 -12.96
C GLY A 186 0.24 -29.29 -12.63
N VAL A 187 -0.66 -28.31 -12.79
CA VAL A 187 -2.10 -28.54 -12.57
C VAL A 187 -2.91 -28.09 -13.78
N ARG A 188 -3.54 -29.05 -14.48
CA ARG A 188 -4.64 -28.74 -15.40
C ARG A 188 -5.83 -28.34 -14.53
N ILE A 189 -6.25 -27.10 -14.66
CA ILE A 189 -7.38 -26.55 -13.91
C ILE A 189 -8.62 -26.66 -14.79
N ASP A 190 -9.70 -27.19 -14.23
CA ASP A 190 -11.00 -27.13 -14.88
C ASP A 190 -11.46 -25.68 -14.96
N ARG A 191 -11.95 -25.29 -16.14
CA ARG A 191 -12.37 -23.90 -16.42
C ARG A 191 -13.56 -23.48 -15.57
N GLU A 192 -14.42 -24.43 -15.20
CA GLU A 192 -15.56 -24.18 -14.33
C GLU A 192 -15.14 -23.71 -12.94
N LEU A 193 -13.94 -24.07 -12.48
CA LEU A 193 -13.41 -23.65 -11.18
C LEU A 193 -13.03 -22.16 -11.13
N TYR A 194 -13.00 -21.47 -12.27
CA TYR A 194 -12.88 -20.01 -12.33
C TYR A 194 -14.22 -19.28 -12.19
N ALA A 195 -15.35 -20.01 -12.05
CA ALA A 195 -16.61 -19.39 -11.70
C ALA A 195 -16.52 -18.74 -10.31
N ILE A 196 -17.05 -17.52 -10.18
CA ILE A 196 -17.16 -16.84 -8.87
C ILE A 196 -18.06 -17.68 -7.96
N ARG A 197 -17.62 -17.85 -6.72
CA ARG A 197 -18.28 -18.70 -5.73
C ARG A 197 -19.72 -18.21 -5.45
N PRO A 198 -20.72 -19.10 -5.25
CA PRO A 198 -22.11 -18.73 -5.03
C PRO A 198 -22.37 -17.70 -3.92
N GLU A 199 -21.61 -17.73 -2.83
CA GLU A 199 -21.72 -16.77 -1.73
C GLU A 199 -21.45 -15.32 -2.15
N PHE A 200 -20.72 -15.13 -3.26
CA PHE A 200 -20.37 -13.83 -3.84
C PHE A 200 -20.88 -13.68 -5.27
N LYS A 201 -21.97 -14.38 -5.60
CA LYS A 201 -22.52 -14.41 -6.97
C LYS A 201 -22.67 -12.99 -7.53
N PRO A 202 -22.04 -12.67 -8.68
CA PRO A 202 -22.20 -11.37 -9.32
C PRO A 202 -23.67 -11.08 -9.65
N ARG A 203 -24.06 -9.83 -9.43
CA ARG A 203 -25.36 -9.26 -9.82
C ARG A 203 -25.29 -8.70 -11.25
N PRO A 204 -26.42 -8.46 -11.93
CA PRO A 204 -26.42 -7.95 -13.31
C PRO A 204 -25.66 -6.62 -13.51
N GLU A 205 -25.63 -5.77 -12.49
CA GLU A 205 -24.92 -4.49 -12.49
C GLU A 205 -23.40 -4.61 -12.27
N ASP A 206 -22.91 -5.81 -11.92
CA ASP A 206 -21.50 -6.05 -11.61
C ASP A 206 -20.65 -6.23 -12.85
N VAL A 207 -19.37 -5.90 -12.72
CA VAL A 207 -18.39 -6.13 -13.77
C VAL A 207 -17.45 -7.26 -13.37
N VAL A 208 -17.39 -8.31 -14.20
CA VAL A 208 -16.42 -9.40 -14.05
C VAL A 208 -15.28 -9.23 -15.06
N ILE A 209 -14.08 -9.00 -14.55
CA ILE A 209 -12.84 -8.83 -15.31
C ILE A 209 -12.12 -10.17 -15.42
N THR A 210 -11.85 -10.63 -16.65
CA THR A 210 -10.99 -11.80 -16.87
C THR A 210 -9.54 -11.37 -17.02
N LYS A 211 -8.62 -12.10 -16.38
CA LYS A 211 -7.17 -11.77 -16.38
C LYS A 211 -6.29 -12.99 -16.60
N VAL A 212 -5.08 -12.72 -17.10
CA VAL A 212 -4.04 -13.74 -17.38
C VAL A 212 -2.77 -13.52 -16.54
N ARG A 213 -2.78 -12.51 -15.66
CA ARG A 213 -1.70 -12.13 -14.74
C ARG A 213 -2.22 -12.02 -13.31
N ALA A 214 -1.30 -11.81 -12.36
CA ALA A 214 -1.63 -11.72 -10.95
C ALA A 214 -2.55 -10.52 -10.67
N SER A 215 -2.10 -9.32 -11.06
CA SER A 215 -2.88 -8.09 -10.91
C SER A 215 -4.14 -8.10 -11.77
N ALA A 216 -5.25 -7.64 -11.19
CA ALA A 216 -6.51 -7.38 -11.89
C ALA A 216 -6.46 -6.18 -12.83
N PHE A 217 -5.43 -5.32 -12.72
CA PHE A 217 -5.23 -4.15 -13.59
C PHE A 217 -4.34 -4.46 -14.79
N PHE A 218 -3.41 -5.42 -14.67
CA PHE A 218 -2.41 -5.66 -15.68
C PHE A 218 -3.01 -6.26 -16.95
N GLY A 219 -3.08 -5.44 -18.02
CA GLY A 219 -3.59 -5.86 -19.32
C GLY A 219 -5.11 -6.13 -19.34
N THR A 220 -5.86 -5.49 -18.46
CA THR A 220 -7.33 -5.57 -18.39
C THR A 220 -7.96 -4.17 -18.51
N PRO A 221 -9.28 -4.05 -18.76
CA PRO A 221 -9.95 -2.75 -18.82
C PRO A 221 -10.32 -2.17 -17.44
N LEU A 222 -9.92 -2.80 -16.32
CA LEU A 222 -10.36 -2.39 -14.97
C LEU A 222 -10.07 -0.91 -14.67
N ALA A 223 -8.85 -0.44 -14.94
CA ALA A 223 -8.48 0.95 -14.72
C ALA A 223 -9.40 1.91 -15.50
N ALA A 224 -9.67 1.61 -16.77
CA ALA A 224 -10.52 2.43 -17.62
C ALA A 224 -11.97 2.49 -17.09
N HIS A 225 -12.51 1.37 -16.62
CA HIS A 225 -13.85 1.35 -16.01
C HIS A 225 -13.91 2.21 -14.75
N LEU A 226 -12.93 2.08 -13.85
CA LEU A 226 -12.87 2.86 -12.61
C LEU A 226 -12.74 4.36 -12.90
N THR A 227 -11.86 4.75 -13.83
CA THR A 227 -11.71 6.15 -14.27
C THR A 227 -13.01 6.69 -14.86
N GLN A 228 -13.70 5.93 -15.71
CA GLN A 228 -14.96 6.37 -16.32
C GLN A 228 -16.07 6.59 -15.29
N LEU A 229 -16.07 5.81 -14.20
CA LEU A 229 -17.03 5.95 -13.10
C LEU A 229 -16.64 7.05 -12.09
N GLY A 230 -15.51 7.73 -12.28
CA GLY A 230 -15.02 8.75 -11.34
C GLY A 230 -14.60 8.16 -9.98
N VAL A 231 -14.23 6.88 -9.94
CA VAL A 231 -13.73 6.21 -8.74
C VAL A 231 -12.37 6.79 -8.38
N GLN A 232 -12.16 7.11 -7.10
CA GLN A 232 -10.89 7.65 -6.59
C GLN A 232 -10.20 6.71 -5.60
N SER A 233 -10.92 5.71 -5.08
CA SER A 233 -10.37 4.71 -4.18
C SER A 233 -10.93 3.32 -4.45
N VAL A 234 -10.17 2.29 -4.07
CA VAL A 234 -10.58 0.90 -4.20
C VAL A 234 -10.50 0.19 -2.85
N ILE A 235 -11.59 -0.46 -2.47
CA ILE A 235 -11.63 -1.40 -1.35
C ILE A 235 -11.38 -2.79 -1.93
N VAL A 236 -10.36 -3.48 -1.45
CA VAL A 236 -9.88 -4.73 -2.03
C VAL A 236 -10.06 -5.89 -1.04
N CYS A 237 -10.58 -7.00 -1.56
CA CYS A 237 -10.67 -8.28 -0.86
C CYS A 237 -10.30 -9.44 -1.78
N GLY A 238 -10.01 -10.62 -1.23
CA GLY A 238 -9.85 -11.87 -1.98
C GLY A 238 -8.51 -12.58 -1.85
N GLU A 239 -8.09 -13.27 -2.92
CA GLU A 239 -6.99 -14.24 -2.93
C GLU A 239 -5.93 -13.92 -4.01
N SER A 240 -4.67 -14.32 -3.85
CA SER A 240 -3.99 -14.54 -2.56
C SER A 240 -3.44 -13.21 -2.08
N THR A 241 -3.42 -13.02 -0.76
CA THR A 241 -2.81 -11.83 -0.12
C THR A 241 -1.42 -11.55 -0.66
N SER A 242 -0.54 -12.56 -0.73
CA SER A 242 0.83 -12.39 -1.23
C SER A 242 0.97 -12.45 -2.76
N GLY A 243 -0.13 -12.62 -3.49
CA GLY A 243 -0.15 -12.87 -4.93
C GLY A 243 -0.97 -11.82 -5.66
N CYS A 244 -2.17 -12.21 -6.07
CA CYS A 244 -3.05 -11.36 -6.88
C CYS A 244 -3.55 -10.13 -6.12
N VAL A 245 -3.80 -10.22 -4.82
CA VAL A 245 -4.19 -9.06 -3.99
C VAL A 245 -3.06 -8.04 -3.95
N ARG A 246 -1.84 -8.45 -3.56
CA ARG A 246 -0.67 -7.55 -3.57
C ARG A 246 -0.40 -6.94 -4.92
N ALA A 247 -0.40 -7.74 -5.98
CA ALA A 247 -0.15 -7.24 -7.33
C ALA A 247 -1.20 -6.20 -7.74
N SER A 248 -2.47 -6.43 -7.41
CA SER A 248 -3.56 -5.49 -7.72
C SER A 248 -3.50 -4.23 -6.85
N ALA A 249 -3.15 -4.34 -5.57
CA ALA A 249 -2.99 -3.20 -4.67
C ALA A 249 -1.85 -2.28 -5.13
N VAL A 250 -0.69 -2.85 -5.48
CA VAL A 250 0.45 -2.08 -5.99
C VAL A 250 0.11 -1.40 -7.32
N ASP A 251 -0.56 -2.09 -8.24
CA ASP A 251 -0.96 -1.48 -9.51
C ASP A 251 -2.02 -0.39 -9.30
N ALA A 252 -3.02 -0.62 -8.44
CA ALA A 252 -4.03 0.39 -8.11
C ALA A 252 -3.39 1.66 -7.53
N TYR A 253 -2.48 1.51 -6.57
CA TYR A 253 -1.71 2.62 -6.01
C TYR A 253 -0.88 3.34 -7.07
N SER A 254 -0.19 2.59 -7.93
CA SER A 254 0.63 3.13 -9.03
C SER A 254 -0.20 3.87 -10.08
N LEU A 255 -1.48 3.51 -10.24
CA LEU A 255 -2.44 4.18 -11.10
C LEU A 255 -3.13 5.39 -10.43
N GLY A 256 -2.79 5.69 -9.18
CA GLY A 256 -3.27 6.87 -8.45
C GLY A 256 -4.56 6.66 -7.64
N PHE A 257 -5.00 5.41 -7.43
CA PHE A 257 -6.12 5.13 -6.53
C PHE A 257 -5.66 5.04 -5.09
N HIS A 258 -6.44 5.58 -4.14
CA HIS A 258 -6.30 5.21 -2.73
C HIS A 258 -6.71 3.74 -2.56
N VAL A 259 -5.91 2.96 -1.84
CA VAL A 259 -6.15 1.52 -1.69
C VAL A 259 -6.47 1.20 -0.24
N THR A 260 -7.60 0.54 -0.02
CA THR A 260 -7.96 -0.03 1.28
C THR A 260 -8.03 -1.54 1.15
N LEU A 261 -7.29 -2.28 1.98
CA LEU A 261 -7.35 -3.74 2.07
C LEU A 261 -8.17 -4.13 3.31
N VAL A 262 -9.09 -5.08 3.15
CA VAL A 262 -9.90 -5.55 4.29
C VAL A 262 -9.27 -6.84 4.83
N GLU A 263 -8.68 -6.77 6.02
CA GLU A 263 -7.83 -7.81 6.59
C GLU A 263 -8.50 -9.19 6.57
N GLU A 264 -9.69 -9.31 7.16
CA GLU A 264 -10.43 -10.58 7.27
C GLU A 264 -11.08 -11.03 5.96
N CYS A 265 -11.09 -10.17 4.94
CA CYS A 265 -11.59 -10.51 3.61
C CYS A 265 -10.46 -10.83 2.62
N CYS A 266 -9.20 -10.71 3.04
CA CYS A 266 -8.03 -11.16 2.29
C CYS A 266 -7.54 -12.48 2.87
N PHE A 267 -7.12 -13.42 2.02
CA PHE A 267 -6.60 -14.69 2.52
C PHE A 267 -5.49 -15.26 1.65
N ASP A 268 -4.72 -16.15 2.26
CA ASP A 268 -3.63 -16.87 1.63
C ASP A 268 -3.60 -18.31 2.18
N ARG A 269 -2.86 -19.19 1.51
CA ARG A 269 -2.60 -20.55 2.02
C ARG A 269 -1.55 -20.55 3.13
N SER A 270 -0.74 -19.50 3.22
CA SER A 270 0.33 -19.35 4.21
C SER A 270 0.01 -18.17 5.14
N PRO A 271 -0.25 -18.41 6.43
CA PRO A 271 -0.47 -17.33 7.41
C PRO A 271 0.69 -16.34 7.47
N LEU A 272 1.93 -16.82 7.38
CA LEU A 272 3.11 -15.96 7.37
C LEU A 272 3.14 -15.05 6.13
N SER A 273 2.85 -15.61 4.95
CA SER A 273 2.80 -14.82 3.72
C SER A 273 1.69 -13.78 3.77
N HIS A 274 0.52 -14.15 4.28
CA HIS A 274 -0.60 -13.22 4.49
C HIS A 274 -0.18 -12.02 5.36
N LYS A 275 0.34 -12.28 6.56
CA LYS A 275 0.73 -11.25 7.55
C LYS A 275 1.81 -10.31 7.02
N VAL A 276 2.91 -10.85 6.49
CA VAL A 276 4.02 -10.03 5.98
C VAL A 276 3.60 -9.19 4.77
N ASN A 277 2.71 -9.70 3.93
CA ASN A 277 2.25 -8.93 2.77
C ASN A 277 1.26 -7.84 3.15
N LEU A 278 0.36 -8.09 4.12
CA LEU A 278 -0.48 -7.02 4.67
C LEU A 278 0.37 -5.95 5.35
N PHE A 279 1.36 -6.31 6.16
CA PHE A 279 2.31 -5.38 6.75
C PHE A 279 3.01 -4.50 5.70
N ASP A 280 3.63 -5.13 4.68
CA ASP A 280 4.30 -4.42 3.59
C ASP A 280 3.36 -3.42 2.89
N MET A 281 2.13 -3.84 2.60
CA MET A 281 1.14 -3.01 1.91
C MET A 281 0.61 -1.89 2.80
N HIS A 282 0.28 -2.17 4.07
CA HIS A 282 -0.17 -1.18 5.05
C HIS A 282 0.79 0.01 5.15
N HIS A 283 2.08 -0.31 5.16
CA HIS A 283 3.11 0.71 5.31
C HIS A 283 3.39 1.46 4.01
N LYS A 284 3.25 0.82 2.83
CA LYS A 284 3.77 1.41 1.58
C LYS A 284 2.72 1.82 0.54
N TYR A 285 1.61 1.08 0.45
CA TYR A 285 0.74 1.12 -0.74
C TYR A 285 -0.76 1.18 -0.44
N ALA A 286 -1.18 0.80 0.76
CA ALA A 286 -2.58 0.66 1.11
C ALA A 286 -2.81 0.93 2.59
N ASP A 287 -4.05 1.23 2.95
CA ASP A 287 -4.54 1.22 4.32
C ASP A 287 -5.16 -0.16 4.57
N VAL A 288 -4.62 -0.93 5.51
CA VAL A 288 -5.27 -2.18 5.96
C VAL A 288 -6.21 -1.82 7.10
N LEU A 289 -7.46 -2.26 7.00
CA LEU A 289 -8.50 -2.02 8.00
C LEU A 289 -9.21 -3.33 8.36
N HIS A 290 -9.77 -3.39 9.56
CA HIS A 290 -10.69 -4.46 9.95
C HIS A 290 -12.02 -4.29 9.22
N VAL A 291 -12.67 -5.42 8.91
CA VAL A 291 -13.98 -5.43 8.23
C VAL A 291 -15.02 -4.58 8.97
N ASP A 292 -14.98 -4.53 10.30
CA ASP A 292 -15.90 -3.75 11.12
C ASP A 292 -15.74 -2.24 10.90
N GLU A 293 -14.51 -1.78 10.71
CA GLU A 293 -14.20 -0.38 10.45
C GLU A 293 -14.68 0.04 9.06
N VAL A 294 -14.45 -0.81 8.07
CA VAL A 294 -14.90 -0.57 6.69
C VAL A 294 -16.42 -0.59 6.60
N VAL A 295 -17.09 -1.57 7.22
CA VAL A 295 -18.55 -1.64 7.26
C VAL A 295 -19.14 -0.38 7.90
N ARG A 296 -18.60 0.03 9.07
CA ARG A 296 -19.04 1.25 9.76
C ARG A 296 -18.86 2.50 8.89
N HIS A 297 -17.73 2.61 8.19
CA HIS A 297 -17.49 3.72 7.27
C HIS A 297 -18.54 3.76 6.14
N LEU A 298 -18.80 2.63 5.50
CA LEU A 298 -19.77 2.53 4.39
C LEU A 298 -21.21 2.80 4.84
N GLU A 299 -21.60 2.35 6.04
CA GLU A 299 -22.88 2.72 6.64
C GLU A 299 -23.01 4.23 6.86
N GLY A 300 -21.90 4.89 7.24
CA GLY A 300 -21.82 6.34 7.37
C GLY A 300 -21.99 7.09 6.04
N LEU A 301 -21.45 6.56 4.93
CA LEU A 301 -21.66 7.15 3.59
C LEU A 301 -23.14 7.13 3.19
N ARG A 302 -23.84 6.02 3.46
CA ARG A 302 -25.27 5.90 3.19
C ARG A 302 -26.10 6.93 3.95
N ALA A 303 -25.74 7.22 5.21
CA ALA A 303 -26.48 8.20 6.02
C ALA A 303 -26.36 9.64 5.50
N GLN A 304 -25.41 9.91 4.61
CA GLN A 304 -25.13 11.22 4.02
C GLN A 304 -25.71 11.40 2.61
N ALA A 305 -26.22 10.32 1.99
CA ALA A 305 -26.80 10.29 0.65
C ALA A 305 -28.33 10.41 0.69
#